data_AF-A0A7L2Q3M6-F1
#
_entry.id   AF-A0A7L2Q3M6-F1
#
_cell.length_a   1.000
_cell.length_b   1.000
_cell.length_c   1.000
_cell.angle_alpha   90.00
_cell.angle_beta   90.00
_cell.angle_gamma   90.00
#
_symmetry.space_group_name_H-M   'P 1'
#
loop_
_entity.id
_entity.type
_entity.pdbx_description
1 polymer ?
#
loop_
_entity_poly.entity_id
_entity_poly.type
_entity_poly.pdbx_seq_one_letter_code
_entity_poly.pdbx_strand_id
1 'polypeptide(L)'
;PRRTYDDIDDMVIPAPIQQVVTGQSGLFTQYNIQKKPMSVGEYRRLANSEKYCTPRHQDFEDLERKYWKNLTFVSPIYGADISGSLYDADVDEWNIGNLNTLLDMVEHECGIIIEGVNTPYLYFGMWKTTFAWHTEDMDLYSINYLHFGEPKSWYAIPPEHGKRLERLAKGFFPGSSQGCDAFLRHKMTLISPSILKKYGIPFDRV
;
A
#
# COMPACT_ATOMS: atom_id res chain seq x y z
N PRO A 1 -13.20 16.17 -0.48
CA PRO A 1 -12.68 16.60 -1.81
C PRO A 1 -13.58 16.26 -3.01
N ARG A 2 -14.71 15.55 -2.81
CA ARG A 2 -15.68 15.21 -3.85
C ARG A 2 -17.10 15.28 -3.28
N ARG A 3 -18.10 15.68 -4.06
CA ARG A 3 -19.51 15.74 -3.62
C ARG A 3 -20.15 14.37 -3.38
N THR A 4 -19.94 13.42 -4.28
CA THR A 4 -20.42 12.03 -4.16
C THR A 4 -19.46 11.07 -4.83
N TYR A 5 -19.49 9.79 -4.43
CA TYR A 5 -18.72 8.70 -5.03
C TYR A 5 -19.62 7.68 -5.76
N ASP A 6 -20.91 7.98 -5.98
CA ASP A 6 -21.85 7.04 -6.59
C ASP A 6 -21.54 6.72 -8.06
N ASP A 7 -20.74 7.55 -8.72
CA ASP A 7 -20.41 7.48 -10.15
C ASP A 7 -19.10 6.73 -10.46
N ILE A 8 -18.43 6.17 -9.46
CA ILE A 8 -17.13 5.52 -9.66
C ILE A 8 -17.23 4.04 -10.03
N ASP A 9 -18.41 3.43 -9.96
CA ASP A 9 -18.57 1.97 -10.11
C ASP A 9 -18.17 1.46 -11.50
N ASP A 10 -18.34 2.29 -12.52
CA ASP A 10 -17.97 1.99 -13.90
C ASP A 10 -16.49 2.25 -14.20
N MET A 11 -15.75 2.85 -13.25
CA MET A 11 -14.32 3.07 -13.41
C MET A 11 -13.59 1.72 -13.50
N VAL A 12 -12.61 1.65 -14.40
CA VAL A 12 -11.87 0.42 -14.67
C VAL A 12 -10.63 0.35 -13.80
N ILE A 13 -10.43 -0.80 -13.15
CA ILE A 13 -9.16 -1.21 -12.56
C ILE A 13 -8.43 -2.03 -13.63
N PRO A 14 -7.41 -1.47 -14.32
CA PRO A 14 -6.82 -2.08 -15.51
C PRO A 14 -5.95 -3.30 -15.19
N ALA A 15 -5.22 -3.27 -14.07
CA ALA A 15 -4.26 -4.31 -13.70
C ALA A 15 -4.38 -4.69 -12.21
N PRO A 16 -5.52 -5.26 -11.76
CA PRO A 16 -5.66 -5.70 -10.38
C PRO A 16 -4.64 -6.81 -10.07
N ILE A 17 -4.02 -6.75 -8.89
CA ILE A 17 -2.96 -7.69 -8.49
C ILE A 17 -3.44 -8.60 -7.36
N GLN A 18 -3.33 -9.92 -7.54
CA GLN A 18 -3.52 -10.88 -6.47
C GLN A 18 -2.23 -11.03 -5.67
N GLN A 19 -2.31 -10.78 -4.36
CA GLN A 19 -1.14 -10.75 -3.47
C GLN A 19 -0.95 -12.12 -2.82
N VAL A 20 0.00 -12.89 -3.35
CA VAL A 20 0.39 -14.19 -2.81
C VAL A 20 1.50 -13.98 -1.80
N VAL A 21 1.26 -14.37 -0.54
CA VAL A 21 2.23 -14.19 0.54
C VAL A 21 2.76 -15.56 0.97
N THR A 22 4.08 -15.69 1.05
CA THR A 22 4.78 -16.87 1.58
C THR A 22 5.67 -16.47 2.75
N GLY A 23 5.85 -17.37 3.71
CA GLY A 23 6.64 -17.10 4.90
C GLY A 23 5.93 -17.54 6.18
N GLN A 24 6.55 -17.27 7.31
CA GLN A 24 6.08 -17.73 8.62
C GLN A 24 6.71 -16.92 9.75
N SER A 25 6.16 -17.06 10.95
CA SER A 25 6.72 -16.45 12.18
C SER A 25 6.98 -14.96 12.08
N GLY A 26 6.13 -14.23 11.34
CA GLY A 26 6.24 -12.77 11.24
C GLY A 26 7.21 -12.25 10.17
N LEU A 27 7.77 -13.14 9.33
CA LEU A 27 8.64 -12.81 8.21
C LEU A 27 8.04 -13.39 6.93
N PHE A 28 7.70 -12.54 5.97
CA PHE A 28 7.04 -12.96 4.74
C PHE A 28 7.56 -12.21 3.51
N THR A 29 7.41 -12.87 2.37
CA THR A 29 7.60 -12.29 1.04
C THR A 29 6.28 -12.33 0.29
N GLN A 30 5.89 -11.21 -0.28
CA GLN A 30 4.73 -11.05 -1.14
C GLN A 30 5.14 -11.12 -2.61
N TYR A 31 4.30 -11.75 -3.43
CA TYR A 31 4.39 -11.77 -4.88
C TYR A 31 3.06 -11.32 -5.48
N ASN A 32 3.14 -10.58 -6.58
CA ASN A 32 1.95 -10.05 -7.25
C ASN A 32 1.66 -10.89 -8.51
N ILE A 33 0.43 -11.40 -8.61
CA ILE A 33 -0.08 -12.07 -9.80
C ILE A 33 -1.13 -11.15 -10.42
N GLN A 34 -0.81 -10.58 -11.58
CA GLN A 34 -1.76 -9.72 -12.30
C GLN A 34 -3.01 -10.52 -12.72
N LYS A 35 -4.18 -9.92 -12.52
CA LYS A 35 -5.49 -10.45 -12.89
C LYS A 35 -6.06 -9.65 -14.06
N LYS A 36 -7.14 -10.15 -14.64
CA LYS A 36 -7.84 -9.45 -15.72
C LYS A 36 -8.43 -8.13 -15.21
N PRO A 37 -8.54 -7.10 -16.07
CA PRO A 37 -9.24 -5.87 -15.73
C PRO A 37 -10.65 -6.14 -15.20
N MET A 38 -11.12 -5.29 -14.29
CA MET A 38 -12.49 -5.33 -13.75
C MET A 38 -12.94 -3.92 -13.37
N SER A 39 -14.25 -3.69 -13.27
CA SER A 39 -14.75 -2.40 -12.78
C SER A 39 -14.64 -2.28 -11.25
N VAL A 40 -14.70 -1.06 -10.73
CA VAL A 40 -14.77 -0.81 -9.28
C VAL A 40 -16.01 -1.47 -8.68
N GLY A 41 -17.16 -1.45 -9.38
CA GLY A 41 -18.37 -2.13 -8.94
C GLY A 41 -18.21 -3.66 -8.83
N GLU A 42 -17.51 -4.28 -9.78
CA GLU A 42 -17.13 -5.71 -9.71
C GLU A 42 -16.18 -5.99 -8.55
N TYR A 43 -15.15 -5.15 -8.39
CA TYR A 43 -14.19 -5.24 -7.29
C TYR A 43 -14.87 -5.12 -5.92
N ARG A 44 -15.81 -4.18 -5.76
CA ARG A 44 -16.58 -3.98 -4.52
C ARG A 44 -17.43 -5.19 -4.19
N ARG A 45 -18.09 -5.81 -5.18
CA ARG A 45 -18.84 -7.06 -4.98
C ARG A 45 -17.93 -8.21 -4.54
N LEU A 46 -16.73 -8.30 -5.13
CA LEU A 46 -15.74 -9.30 -4.77
C LEU A 46 -15.21 -9.10 -3.34
N ALA A 47 -14.85 -7.87 -2.98
CA ALA A 47 -14.34 -7.50 -1.65
C ALA A 47 -15.35 -7.82 -0.54
N ASN A 48 -16.65 -7.67 -0.82
CA ASN A 48 -17.74 -7.94 0.12
C ASN A 48 -18.26 -9.38 0.10
N SER A 49 -17.73 -10.25 -0.77
CA SER A 49 -18.10 -11.67 -0.79
C SER A 49 -17.64 -12.39 0.47
N GLU A 50 -18.31 -13.48 0.86
CA GLU A 50 -17.95 -14.29 2.04
C GLU A 50 -16.48 -14.75 2.05
N LYS A 51 -15.87 -14.88 0.86
CA LYS A 51 -14.48 -15.29 0.70
C LYS A 51 -13.47 -14.21 1.10
N TYR A 52 -13.79 -12.94 0.85
CA TYR A 52 -12.84 -11.82 0.98
C TYR A 52 -13.28 -10.76 1.98
N CYS A 53 -14.48 -10.85 2.54
CA CYS A 53 -14.98 -9.84 3.47
C CYS A 53 -14.13 -9.79 4.75
N THR A 54 -14.13 -8.63 5.38
CA THR A 54 -13.47 -8.41 6.67
C THR A 54 -14.07 -9.36 7.71
N PRO A 55 -13.26 -10.14 8.44
CA PRO A 55 -13.77 -11.04 9.46
C PRO A 55 -14.35 -10.24 10.61
N ARG A 56 -15.32 -10.82 11.31
CA ARG A 56 -15.81 -10.26 12.58
C ARG A 56 -14.65 -10.06 13.54
N HIS A 57 -14.56 -8.90 14.17
CA HIS A 57 -13.52 -8.53 15.11
C HIS A 57 -14.09 -7.62 16.20
N GLN A 58 -13.43 -7.60 17.36
CA GLN A 58 -13.89 -6.79 18.50
C GLN A 58 -13.36 -5.36 18.43
N ASP A 59 -12.09 -5.23 18.09
CA ASP A 59 -11.37 -3.97 18.03
C ASP A 59 -10.23 -4.06 17.00
N PHE A 60 -9.49 -2.96 16.87
CA PHE A 60 -8.34 -2.88 15.98
C PHE A 60 -7.26 -3.94 16.31
N GLU A 61 -6.98 -4.20 17.59
CA GLU A 61 -5.92 -5.15 17.97
C GLU A 61 -6.28 -6.59 17.61
N ASP A 62 -7.56 -6.95 17.75
CA ASP A 62 -8.08 -8.24 17.31
C ASP A 62 -7.98 -8.39 15.78
N LEU A 63 -8.30 -7.33 15.04
CA LEU A 63 -8.17 -7.33 13.59
C LEU A 63 -6.70 -7.42 13.14
N GLU A 64 -5.80 -6.69 13.79
CA GLU A 64 -4.34 -6.72 13.56
C GLU A 64 -3.78 -8.13 13.80
N ARG A 65 -4.16 -8.78 14.92
CA ARG A 65 -3.79 -10.18 15.20
C ARG A 65 -4.30 -11.12 14.11
N LYS A 66 -5.55 -10.95 13.66
CA LYS A 66 -6.13 -11.76 12.58
C LYS A 66 -5.43 -11.55 11.24
N TYR A 67 -5.02 -10.32 10.94
CA TYR A 67 -4.25 -10.00 9.73
C TYR A 67 -2.94 -10.79 9.72
N TRP A 68 -2.09 -10.64 10.76
CA TRP A 68 -0.79 -11.31 10.81
C TRP A 68 -0.90 -12.84 10.92
N LYS A 69 -1.94 -13.36 11.58
CA LYS A 69 -2.18 -14.81 11.70
C LYS A 69 -2.61 -15.43 10.37
N ASN A 70 -3.40 -14.73 9.57
CA ASN A 70 -4.03 -15.30 8.38
C ASN A 70 -3.42 -14.81 7.06
N LEU A 71 -2.31 -14.06 7.10
CA LEU A 71 -1.73 -13.38 5.95
C LEU A 71 -1.52 -14.29 4.72
N THR A 72 -1.07 -15.52 4.94
CA THR A 72 -0.79 -16.52 3.90
C THR A 72 -2.02 -17.29 3.38
N PHE A 73 -3.17 -17.19 4.05
CA PHE A 73 -4.41 -17.89 3.66
C PHE A 73 -5.30 -16.99 2.83
N VAL A 74 -5.77 -17.45 1.67
CA VAL A 74 -6.60 -16.66 0.74
C VAL A 74 -5.89 -15.36 0.33
N SER A 75 -5.28 -15.39 -0.85
CA SER A 75 -4.60 -14.24 -1.44
C SER A 75 -5.61 -13.16 -1.87
N PRO A 76 -5.60 -11.97 -1.24
CA PRO A 76 -6.50 -10.87 -1.60
C PRO A 76 -6.11 -10.28 -2.96
N ILE A 77 -6.99 -9.46 -3.52
CA ILE A 77 -6.74 -8.74 -4.76
C ILE A 77 -6.70 -7.24 -4.46
N TYR A 78 -5.69 -6.55 -4.93
CA TYR A 78 -5.51 -5.11 -4.73
C TYR A 78 -5.60 -4.39 -6.08
N GLY A 79 -6.47 -3.38 -6.19
CA GLY A 79 -6.48 -2.47 -7.33
C GLY A 79 -5.52 -1.34 -7.04
N ALA A 80 -4.25 -1.50 -7.37
CA ALA A 80 -3.19 -0.55 -7.05
C ALA A 80 -2.73 0.22 -8.29
N ASP A 81 -2.11 1.38 -8.05
CA ASP A 81 -1.36 2.16 -9.04
C ASP A 81 -2.22 2.56 -10.27
N ILE A 82 -3.47 2.95 -10.04
CA ILE A 82 -4.35 3.46 -11.09
C ILE A 82 -4.14 4.97 -11.23
N SER A 83 -3.59 5.42 -12.36
CA SER A 83 -3.47 6.86 -12.67
C SER A 83 -4.82 7.56 -12.63
N GLY A 84 -4.94 8.61 -11.81
CA GLY A 84 -6.15 9.41 -11.74
C GLY A 84 -6.37 10.10 -10.39
N SER A 85 -7.35 11.00 -10.34
CA SER A 85 -7.79 11.68 -9.11
C SER A 85 -9.30 11.60 -8.98
N LEU A 86 -9.79 11.52 -7.75
CA LEU A 86 -11.22 11.61 -7.42
C LEU A 86 -11.62 12.99 -6.88
N TYR A 87 -10.71 13.97 -6.88
CA TYR A 87 -11.02 15.35 -6.47
C TYR A 87 -11.93 16.00 -7.52
N ASP A 88 -12.92 16.77 -7.06
CA ASP A 88 -13.69 17.64 -7.97
C ASP A 88 -12.79 18.77 -8.48
N ALA A 89 -13.06 19.25 -9.70
CA ALA A 89 -12.22 20.22 -10.38
C ALA A 89 -12.18 21.61 -9.71
N ASP A 90 -13.14 21.90 -8.83
CA ASP A 90 -13.26 23.16 -8.08
C ASP A 90 -12.55 23.11 -6.71
N VAL A 91 -11.79 22.06 -6.41
CA VAL A 91 -11.06 21.91 -5.13
C VAL A 91 -9.58 22.26 -5.29
N ASP A 92 -9.16 23.35 -4.67
CA ASP A 92 -7.77 23.82 -4.69
C ASP A 92 -6.99 23.39 -3.44
N GLU A 93 -7.65 23.28 -2.28
CA GLU A 93 -6.99 22.98 -1.02
C GLU A 93 -6.62 21.49 -0.91
N TRP A 94 -5.32 21.23 -0.67
CA TRP A 94 -4.80 19.87 -0.47
C TRP A 94 -5.16 18.92 -1.62
N ASN A 95 -5.27 19.44 -2.85
CA ASN A 95 -5.52 18.63 -4.02
C ASN A 95 -4.27 17.81 -4.36
N ILE A 96 -4.34 16.48 -4.18
CA ILE A 96 -3.19 15.59 -4.44
C ILE A 96 -2.73 15.66 -5.91
N GLY A 97 -3.64 15.97 -6.83
CA GLY A 97 -3.30 16.16 -8.24
C GLY A 97 -2.62 17.50 -8.55
N ASN A 98 -2.61 18.45 -7.60
CA ASN A 98 -2.01 19.77 -7.75
C ASN A 98 -1.60 20.34 -6.37
N LEU A 99 -0.51 19.82 -5.80
CA LEU A 99 -0.05 20.22 -4.47
C LEU A 99 0.78 21.51 -4.48
N ASN A 100 1.19 21.97 -5.66
CA ASN A 100 2.02 23.15 -5.89
C ASN A 100 3.33 23.13 -5.05
N THR A 101 4.05 22.02 -5.16
CA THR A 101 5.35 21.81 -4.49
C THR A 101 6.51 22.02 -5.46
N LEU A 102 7.75 22.02 -4.94
CA LEU A 102 8.94 22.06 -5.80
C LEU A 102 9.04 20.87 -6.77
N LEU A 103 8.38 19.74 -6.47
CA LEU A 103 8.36 18.57 -7.34
C LEU A 103 7.59 18.85 -8.65
N ASP A 104 6.61 19.75 -8.63
CA ASP A 104 5.80 20.08 -9.80
C ASP A 104 6.64 20.82 -10.85
N MET A 105 7.73 21.49 -10.44
CA MET A 105 8.69 22.11 -11.36
C MET A 105 9.38 21.06 -12.27
N VAL A 106 9.49 19.80 -11.84
CA VAL A 106 10.06 18.73 -12.68
C VAL A 106 9.19 18.50 -13.92
N GLU A 107 7.87 18.57 -13.76
CA GLU A 107 6.95 18.51 -14.89
C GLU A 107 6.97 19.83 -15.66
N HIS A 108 6.81 20.97 -14.98
CA HIS A 108 6.63 22.26 -15.64
C HIS A 108 7.87 22.77 -16.38
N GLU A 109 9.06 22.60 -15.82
CA GLU A 109 10.31 23.11 -16.39
C GLU A 109 11.05 22.09 -17.24
N CYS A 110 11.01 20.80 -16.86
CA CYS A 110 11.71 19.74 -17.58
C CYS A 110 10.80 18.91 -18.49
N GLY A 111 9.47 19.03 -18.38
CA GLY A 111 8.52 18.25 -19.17
C GLY A 111 8.48 16.76 -18.79
N ILE A 112 8.93 16.40 -17.59
CA ILE A 112 9.06 15.00 -17.16
C ILE A 112 7.88 14.61 -16.29
N ILE A 113 7.09 13.64 -16.76
CA ILE A 113 6.00 13.01 -16.01
C ILE A 113 6.49 11.67 -15.48
N ILE A 114 6.36 11.47 -14.16
CA ILE A 114 6.70 10.23 -13.46
C ILE A 114 5.44 9.76 -12.76
N GLU A 115 4.77 8.77 -13.36
CA GLU A 115 3.49 8.28 -12.85
C GLU A 115 3.59 7.85 -11.38
N GLY A 116 2.65 8.32 -10.56
CA GLY A 116 2.62 8.03 -9.11
C GLY A 116 3.59 8.83 -8.26
N VAL A 117 4.50 9.59 -8.85
CA VAL A 117 5.46 10.46 -8.14
C VAL A 117 5.01 11.91 -8.23
N ASN A 118 4.79 12.42 -9.44
CA ASN A 118 4.22 13.76 -9.66
C ASN A 118 2.81 13.73 -10.26
N THR A 119 2.21 12.54 -10.39
CA THR A 119 0.80 12.38 -10.72
C THR A 119 0.11 11.47 -9.69
N PRO A 120 -1.19 11.67 -9.43
CA PRO A 120 -1.90 10.93 -8.39
C PRO A 120 -2.18 9.48 -8.81
N TYR A 121 -2.08 8.57 -7.84
CA TYR A 121 -2.55 7.20 -7.95
C TYR A 121 -3.75 6.93 -7.04
N LEU A 122 -4.70 6.16 -7.57
CA LEU A 122 -5.83 5.61 -6.85
C LEU A 122 -5.55 4.17 -6.43
N TYR A 123 -6.06 3.82 -5.25
CA TYR A 123 -5.90 2.50 -4.65
C TYR A 123 -7.24 1.98 -4.14
N PHE A 124 -7.69 0.84 -4.67
CA PHE A 124 -8.87 0.10 -4.22
C PHE A 124 -8.42 -1.12 -3.41
N GLY A 125 -8.65 -1.06 -2.10
CA GLY A 125 -8.29 -2.11 -1.15
C GLY A 125 -9.45 -3.02 -0.77
N MET A 126 -9.11 -4.22 -0.30
CA MET A 126 -10.03 -5.14 0.37
C MET A 126 -9.33 -5.70 1.61
N TRP A 127 -10.04 -6.48 2.42
CA TRP A 127 -9.44 -7.13 3.58
C TRP A 127 -8.14 -7.86 3.22
N LYS A 128 -7.09 -7.61 4.03
CA LYS A 128 -5.71 -8.11 3.88
C LYS A 128 -4.89 -7.57 2.71
N THR A 129 -5.39 -6.70 1.84
CA THR A 129 -4.49 -6.09 0.85
C THR A 129 -3.39 -5.31 1.55
N THR A 130 -2.15 -5.49 1.10
CA THR A 130 -0.95 -5.11 1.84
C THR A 130 -0.03 -4.24 0.99
N PHE A 131 0.58 -3.23 1.62
CA PHE A 131 1.76 -2.53 1.09
C PHE A 131 2.95 -2.89 1.99
N ALA A 132 4.04 -3.32 1.37
CA ALA A 132 5.20 -3.84 2.09
C ALA A 132 6.06 -2.72 2.69
N TRP A 133 7.05 -3.10 3.51
CA TRP A 133 8.04 -2.14 4.03
C TRP A 133 8.82 -1.50 2.89
N HIS A 134 8.76 -0.17 2.80
CA HIS A 134 9.51 0.63 1.83
C HIS A 134 9.65 2.08 2.32
N THR A 135 10.51 2.83 1.63
CA THR A 135 10.45 4.29 1.56
C THR A 135 10.03 4.68 0.15
N GLU A 136 9.52 5.90 -0.03
CA GLU A 136 9.10 6.42 -1.33
C GLU A 136 10.28 6.55 -2.30
N ASP A 137 10.02 6.53 -3.59
CA ASP A 137 11.07 6.71 -4.60
C ASP A 137 11.85 8.01 -4.36
N MET A 138 13.18 7.90 -4.48
CA MET A 138 14.13 8.96 -4.11
C MET A 138 14.04 9.47 -2.65
N ASP A 139 13.44 8.67 -1.75
CA ASP A 139 13.18 9.02 -0.35
C ASP A 139 12.36 10.32 -0.20
N LEU A 140 11.47 10.57 -1.16
CA LEU A 140 10.54 11.70 -1.14
C LEU A 140 9.47 11.56 -0.05
N TYR A 141 8.72 12.62 0.13
CA TYR A 141 7.48 12.60 0.90
C TYR A 141 6.36 11.95 0.08
N SER A 142 5.40 11.34 0.75
CA SER A 142 4.12 10.94 0.17
C SER A 142 2.96 11.53 0.95
N ILE A 143 1.83 11.72 0.27
CA ILE A 143 0.55 12.08 0.86
C ILE A 143 -0.49 11.03 0.48
N ASN A 144 -1.31 10.62 1.44
CA ASN A 144 -2.37 9.65 1.23
C ASN A 144 -3.69 10.21 1.77
N TYR A 145 -4.75 10.15 0.97
CA TYR A 145 -6.10 10.52 1.40
C TYR A 145 -7.05 9.33 1.22
N LEU A 146 -7.64 8.88 2.33
CA LEU A 146 -8.65 7.82 2.30
C LEU A 146 -10.01 8.42 1.91
N HIS A 147 -10.37 8.30 0.63
CA HIS A 147 -11.59 8.89 0.07
C HIS A 147 -12.88 8.36 0.72
N PHE A 148 -13.01 7.03 0.86
CA PHE A 148 -14.14 6.35 1.48
C PHE A 148 -13.76 4.89 1.82
N GLY A 149 -14.67 4.17 2.50
CA GLY A 149 -14.54 2.74 2.78
C GLY A 149 -13.94 2.43 4.13
N GLU A 150 -13.37 1.23 4.26
CA GLU A 150 -12.80 0.73 5.51
C GLU A 150 -11.43 1.36 5.84
N PRO A 151 -11.03 1.38 7.13
CA PRO A 151 -9.76 1.96 7.55
C PRO A 151 -8.52 1.30 6.91
N LYS A 152 -7.44 2.08 6.82
CA LYS A 152 -6.09 1.60 6.46
C LYS A 152 -5.17 1.81 7.66
N SER A 153 -4.56 0.73 8.13
CA SER A 153 -3.63 0.78 9.25
C SER A 153 -2.18 0.81 8.77
N TRP A 154 -1.36 1.60 9.45
CA TRP A 154 0.03 1.86 9.08
C TRP A 154 0.99 1.42 10.18
N TYR A 155 2.20 1.07 9.75
CA TYR A 155 3.35 0.97 10.64
C TYR A 155 4.43 1.90 10.10
N ALA A 156 5.05 2.67 10.99
CA ALA A 156 6.10 3.61 10.63
C ALA A 156 7.33 3.42 11.52
N ILE A 157 8.52 3.52 10.94
CA ILE A 157 9.79 3.52 11.65
C ILE A 157 10.39 4.92 11.51
N PRO A 158 10.83 5.56 12.60
CA PRO A 158 11.50 6.86 12.53
C PRO A 158 12.69 6.82 11.56
N PRO A 159 12.90 7.84 10.70
CA PRO A 159 13.96 7.84 9.69
C PRO A 159 15.37 7.60 10.26
N GLU A 160 15.67 8.12 11.46
CA GLU A 160 16.92 7.89 12.21
C GLU A 160 17.19 6.41 12.54
N HIS A 161 16.17 5.55 12.45
CA HIS A 161 16.26 4.11 12.66
C HIS A 161 16.08 3.28 11.38
N GLY A 162 15.89 3.90 10.21
CA GLY A 162 15.69 3.20 8.93
C GLY A 162 16.82 2.22 8.60
N LYS A 163 18.08 2.61 8.83
CA LYS A 163 19.25 1.72 8.63
C LYS A 163 19.25 0.49 9.54
N ARG A 164 18.57 0.53 10.69
CA ARG A 164 18.43 -0.64 11.57
C ARG A 164 17.44 -1.65 10.99
N LEU A 165 16.33 -1.18 10.40
CA LEU A 165 15.41 -2.03 9.65
C LEU A 165 16.13 -2.68 8.45
N GLU A 166 16.86 -1.90 7.65
CA GLU A 166 17.59 -2.42 6.49
C GLU A 166 18.54 -3.56 6.88
N ARG A 167 19.33 -3.39 7.96
CA ARG A 167 20.22 -4.45 8.47
C ARG A 167 19.46 -5.70 8.93
N LEU A 168 18.34 -5.50 9.64
CA LEU A 168 17.49 -6.61 10.08
C LEU A 168 16.94 -7.39 8.87
N ALA A 169 16.44 -6.67 7.86
CA ALA A 169 15.90 -7.25 6.65
C ALA A 169 16.99 -7.99 5.85
N LYS A 170 18.19 -7.44 5.71
CA LYS A 170 19.33 -8.13 5.06
C LYS A 170 19.66 -9.46 5.76
N GLY A 171 19.60 -9.50 7.09
CA GLY A 171 19.84 -10.71 7.87
C GLY A 171 18.79 -11.81 7.65
N PHE A 172 17.51 -11.45 7.48
CA PHE A 172 16.42 -12.40 7.31
C PHE A 172 16.11 -12.78 5.86
N PHE A 173 16.47 -11.94 4.90
CA PHE A 173 16.22 -12.13 3.48
C PHE A 173 17.54 -12.15 2.69
N PRO A 174 18.49 -13.06 3.01
CA PRO A 174 19.83 -13.04 2.43
C PRO A 174 19.80 -13.20 0.91
N GLY A 175 18.92 -14.06 0.37
CA GLY A 175 18.77 -14.26 -1.08
C GLY A 175 18.32 -12.98 -1.80
N SER A 176 17.39 -12.22 -1.22
CA SER A 176 16.97 -10.92 -1.78
C SER A 176 18.08 -9.87 -1.67
N SER A 177 18.78 -9.83 -0.52
CA SER A 177 19.86 -8.86 -0.29
C SER A 177 21.09 -9.06 -1.18
N GLN A 178 21.40 -10.31 -1.54
CA GLN A 178 22.49 -10.62 -2.46
C GLN A 178 22.15 -10.23 -3.90
N GLY A 179 20.87 -10.26 -4.27
CA GLY A 179 20.41 -9.86 -5.59
C GLY A 179 20.24 -8.35 -5.78
N CYS A 180 20.01 -7.59 -4.70
CA CYS A 180 19.83 -6.14 -4.75
C CYS A 180 20.12 -5.48 -3.39
N ASP A 181 20.98 -4.47 -3.38
CA ASP A 181 21.34 -3.72 -2.17
C ASP A 181 20.15 -2.99 -1.54
N ALA A 182 19.18 -2.61 -2.35
CA ALA A 182 17.99 -1.86 -1.99
C ALA A 182 16.69 -2.68 -2.18
N PHE A 183 16.73 -4.00 -1.98
CA PHE A 183 15.61 -4.91 -2.26
C PHE A 183 14.27 -4.55 -1.58
N LEU A 184 14.27 -3.77 -0.49
CA LEU A 184 13.03 -3.26 0.12
C LEU A 184 12.24 -2.34 -0.83
N ARG A 185 12.92 -1.69 -1.79
CA ARG A 185 12.30 -0.93 -2.90
C ARG A 185 11.41 -1.80 -3.79
N HIS A 186 11.59 -3.12 -3.78
CA HIS A 186 10.75 -4.03 -4.55
C HIS A 186 9.34 -4.16 -3.96
N LYS A 187 9.08 -3.61 -2.76
CA LYS A 187 7.78 -3.61 -2.08
C LYS A 187 7.20 -5.03 -1.90
N MET A 188 8.07 -5.99 -1.57
CA MET A 188 7.70 -7.41 -1.37
C MET A 188 7.95 -7.93 0.05
N THR A 189 8.68 -7.19 0.91
CA THR A 189 9.12 -7.70 2.21
C THR A 189 8.19 -7.28 3.34
N LEU A 190 7.62 -8.26 4.04
CA LEU A 190 6.72 -8.05 5.16
C LEU A 190 7.37 -8.54 6.45
N ILE A 191 7.44 -7.66 7.44
CA ILE A 191 7.99 -7.93 8.77
C ILE A 191 6.94 -7.49 9.78
N SER A 192 6.50 -8.41 10.61
CA SER A 192 5.47 -8.16 11.62
C SER A 192 5.98 -7.31 12.80
N PRO A 193 5.09 -6.58 13.50
CA PRO A 193 5.46 -5.79 14.68
C PRO A 193 6.06 -6.65 15.80
N SER A 194 5.71 -7.93 15.91
CA SER A 194 6.32 -8.83 16.92
C SER A 194 7.80 -9.07 16.65
N ILE A 195 8.21 -9.19 15.38
CA ILE A 195 9.62 -9.29 14.99
C ILE A 195 10.34 -7.96 15.23
N LEU A 196 9.73 -6.83 14.89
CA LEU A 196 10.33 -5.51 15.17
C LEU A 196 10.59 -5.32 16.67
N LYS A 197 9.60 -5.62 17.52
CA LYS A 197 9.75 -5.59 18.99
C LYS A 197 10.87 -6.52 19.47
N LYS A 198 10.90 -7.77 18.97
CA LYS A 198 11.90 -8.78 19.36
C LYS A 198 13.34 -8.34 19.08
N TYR A 199 13.56 -7.62 17.98
CA TYR A 199 14.90 -7.12 17.59
C TYR A 199 15.14 -5.65 17.97
N GLY A 200 14.26 -5.08 18.81
CA GLY A 200 14.41 -3.73 19.35
C GLY A 200 14.36 -2.63 18.29
N ILE A 201 13.67 -2.85 17.17
CA ILE A 201 13.44 -1.82 16.15
C ILE A 201 12.29 -0.93 16.60
N PRO A 202 12.50 0.38 16.83
CA PRO A 202 11.44 1.29 17.20
C PRO A 202 10.49 1.50 16.01
N PHE A 203 9.19 1.39 16.27
CA PHE A 203 8.15 1.66 15.31
C PHE A 203 6.91 2.16 16.05
N ASP A 204 6.01 2.78 15.32
CA ASP A 204 4.67 3.12 15.79
C ASP A 204 3.62 2.60 14.81
N ARG A 205 2.36 2.57 15.24
CA ARG A 205 1.21 2.16 14.43
C ARG A 205 0.06 3.15 14.57
N VAL A 206 -0.67 3.38 13.47
CA VAL A 206 -1.85 4.27 13.41
C VAL A 206 -2.93 3.67 12.52
#